data_AF-A0A973MHD8-F1
#
_entry.id   AF-A0A973MHD8-F1
#
_cell.length_a   1.000
_cell.length_b   1.000
_cell.length_c   1.000
_cell.angle_alpha   90.00
_cell.angle_beta   90.00
_cell.angle_gamma   90.00
#
_symmetry.space_group_name_H-M   'P 1'
#
loop_
_entity.id
_entity.type
_entity.pdbx_description
1 polymer ?
#
loop_
_entity_poly.entity_id
_entity_poly.type
_entity_poly.pdbx_seq_one_letter_code
_entity_poly.pdbx_strand_id
1 'polypeptide(L)'
;LPGGPHLGGLDAYWPEQAVAVELDTRAPRQDEDALWSEYARKREHLERLGITVVHITPKKLRDSMEQQAAVVRTALMASGDREPAAYVVVLPR
;
A
#
# COMPACT_ATOMS: atom_id res chain seq x y z
N LEU A 1 -6.31 15.94 -10.75
CA LEU A 1 -7.65 16.04 -11.38
C LEU A 1 -8.13 14.63 -11.71
N PRO A 2 -9.44 14.33 -11.62
CA PRO A 2 -9.99 13.06 -12.09
C PRO A 2 -9.63 12.85 -13.57
N GLY A 3 -9.08 11.67 -13.91
CA GLY A 3 -8.41 11.40 -15.19
C GLY A 3 -6.89 11.22 -15.12
N GLY A 4 -6.30 11.21 -13.91
CA GLY A 4 -4.89 10.88 -13.69
C GLY A 4 -4.55 9.40 -13.99
N PRO A 5 -3.26 9.05 -14.05
CA PRO A 5 -2.81 7.69 -14.31
C PRO A 5 -3.32 6.71 -13.25
N HIS A 6 -3.66 5.49 -13.67
CA HIS A 6 -4.08 4.44 -12.75
C HIS A 6 -2.89 3.97 -11.89
N LEU A 7 -3.04 4.09 -10.57
CA LEU A 7 -1.97 3.82 -9.61
C LEU A 7 -1.91 2.33 -9.15
N GLY A 8 -2.91 1.53 -9.54
CA GLY A 8 -3.04 0.13 -9.14
C GLY A 8 -4.10 -0.10 -8.06
N GLY A 9 -4.44 -1.37 -7.80
CA GLY A 9 -5.41 -1.75 -6.77
C GLY A 9 -4.77 -1.85 -5.39
N LEU A 10 -5.50 -1.47 -4.35
CA LEU A 10 -5.12 -1.65 -2.94
C LEU A 10 -6.23 -2.42 -2.23
N ASP A 11 -5.92 -3.06 -1.10
CA ASP A 11 -6.92 -3.79 -0.32
C ASP A 11 -7.59 -2.88 0.72
N ALA A 12 -6.88 -1.85 1.20
CA ALA A 12 -7.46 -0.77 2.00
C ALA A 12 -6.71 0.54 1.81
N TYR A 13 -7.42 1.65 1.97
CA TYR A 13 -6.85 3.00 1.92
C TYR A 13 -7.58 3.92 2.89
N TRP A 14 -6.82 4.69 3.68
CA TRP A 14 -7.30 5.73 4.59
C TRP A 14 -6.91 7.11 4.05
N PRO A 15 -7.82 7.82 3.38
CA PRO A 15 -7.50 9.07 2.67
C PRO A 15 -6.93 10.15 3.58
N GLU A 16 -7.51 10.33 4.77
CA GLU A 16 -7.11 11.36 5.74
C GLU A 16 -5.68 11.15 6.26
N GLN A 17 -5.21 9.90 6.32
CA GLN A 17 -3.86 9.55 6.78
C GLN A 17 -2.89 9.26 5.63
N ALA A 18 -3.37 9.22 4.39
CA ALA A 18 -2.62 8.75 3.23
C ALA A 18 -1.93 7.39 3.46
N VAL A 19 -2.61 6.46 4.13
CA VAL A 19 -2.09 5.11 4.40
C VAL A 19 -2.84 4.10 3.55
N ALA A 20 -2.07 3.25 2.87
CA ALA A 20 -2.54 2.16 2.03
C ALA A 20 -2.06 0.82 2.60
N VAL A 21 -2.91 -0.21 2.50
CA VAL A 21 -2.54 -1.60 2.80
C VAL A 21 -2.70 -2.43 1.54
N GLU A 22 -1.71 -3.29 1.30
CA GLU A 22 -1.74 -4.27 0.23
C GLU A 22 -1.32 -5.65 0.74
N LEU A 23 -2.16 -6.63 0.45
CA LEU A 23 -1.96 -8.04 0.72
C LEU A 23 -1.32 -8.68 -0.51
N ASP A 24 -0.09 -9.17 -0.36
CA ASP A 24 0.61 -9.87 -1.45
C ASP A 24 0.12 -11.31 -1.56
N THR A 25 -1.09 -11.51 -2.07
CA THR A 25 -1.77 -12.83 -2.14
C THR A 25 -1.31 -13.69 -3.31
N ARG A 26 -0.27 -13.29 -4.03
CA ARG A 26 0.16 -13.98 -5.25
C ARG A 26 0.89 -15.28 -4.92
N ALA A 27 0.64 -16.30 -5.74
CA ALA A 27 1.40 -17.54 -5.66
C ALA A 27 2.84 -17.30 -6.13
N PRO A 28 3.86 -17.88 -5.49
CA PRO A 28 5.24 -17.82 -5.99
C PRO A 28 5.26 -18.44 -7.40
N ARG A 29 5.56 -17.65 -8.42
CA ARG A 29 5.70 -18.10 -9.81
C ARG A 29 7.08 -17.71 -10.34
N GLN A 30 7.54 -18.45 -11.34
CA GLN A 30 8.91 -18.39 -11.89
C GLN A 30 9.34 -17.04 -12.47
N ASP A 31 8.42 -16.11 -12.75
CA ASP A 31 8.71 -14.72 -13.16
C ASP A 31 8.69 -13.74 -11.97
N GLU A 32 9.21 -14.17 -10.82
CA GLU A 32 9.25 -13.36 -9.61
C GLU A 32 9.92 -12.01 -9.90
N ASP A 33 11.13 -11.98 -10.46
CA ASP A 33 11.92 -10.75 -10.58
C ASP A 33 11.22 -9.62 -11.36
N ALA A 34 10.50 -9.96 -12.43
CA ALA A 34 9.72 -9.00 -13.21
C ALA A 34 8.51 -8.46 -12.41
N LEU A 35 7.82 -9.34 -11.68
CA LEU A 35 6.67 -8.97 -10.84
C LEU A 35 7.07 -8.20 -9.58
N TRP A 36 8.23 -8.51 -9.00
CA TRP A 36 8.84 -7.75 -7.91
C TRP A 36 9.23 -6.34 -8.38
N SER A 37 9.74 -6.21 -9.61
CA SER A 37 10.09 -4.92 -10.20
C SER A 37 8.89 -4.00 -10.44
N GLU A 38 7.79 -4.54 -10.98
CA GLU A 38 6.55 -3.75 -11.16
C GLU A 38 5.94 -3.32 -9.82
N TYR A 39 6.02 -4.19 -8.82
CA TYR A 39 5.50 -3.92 -7.49
C TYR A 39 6.32 -2.86 -6.75
N ALA A 40 7.65 -2.96 -6.82
CA ALA A 40 8.54 -1.94 -6.31
C ALA A 40 8.25 -0.59 -6.98
N ARG A 41 8.03 -0.58 -8.30
CA ARG A 41 7.69 0.63 -9.06
C ARG A 41 6.34 1.22 -8.66
N LYS A 42 5.33 0.38 -8.44
CA LYS A 42 4.01 0.80 -7.93
C LYS A 42 4.13 1.44 -6.55
N ARG A 43 4.79 0.74 -5.62
CA ARG A 43 5.03 1.23 -4.26
C ARG A 43 5.76 2.55 -4.27
N GLU A 44 6.86 2.64 -4.99
CA GLU A 44 7.67 3.86 -5.12
C GLU A 44 6.82 5.02 -5.69
N HIS A 45 5.95 4.74 -6.66
CA HIS A 45 5.04 5.74 -7.20
C HIS A 45 4.04 6.26 -6.16
N LEU A 46 3.43 5.38 -5.37
CA LEU A 46 2.54 5.78 -4.27
C LEU A 46 3.28 6.57 -3.19
N GLU A 47 4.49 6.15 -2.82
CA GLU A 47 5.34 6.86 -1.85
C GLU A 47 5.71 8.26 -2.31
N ARG A 48 6.00 8.46 -3.61
CA ARG A 48 6.22 9.81 -4.18
C ARG A 48 4.99 10.72 -4.15
N LEU A 49 3.80 10.14 -4.04
CA LEU A 49 2.55 10.90 -3.86
C LEU A 49 2.26 11.18 -2.37
N GLY A 50 3.16 10.81 -1.47
CA GLY A 50 2.97 10.95 -0.02
C GLY A 50 2.17 9.80 0.61
N ILE A 51 1.86 8.75 -0.16
CA ILE A 51 1.08 7.61 0.33
C ILE A 51 2.02 6.58 0.96
N THR A 52 1.77 6.24 2.21
CA THR A 52 2.50 5.16 2.89
C THR A 52 1.86 3.83 2.62
N VAL A 53 2.62 2.90 2.03
CA VAL A 53 2.11 1.58 1.66
C VAL A 53 2.65 0.53 2.62
N VAL A 54 1.74 -0.11 3.36
CA VAL A 54 2.03 -1.27 4.21
C VAL A 54 1.79 -2.54 3.41
N HIS A 55 2.85 -3.28 3.13
CA HIS A 55 2.79 -4.56 2.44
C HIS A 55 2.78 -5.73 3.43
N ILE A 56 1.79 -6.61 3.29
CA ILE A 56 1.61 -7.76 4.17
C ILE A 56 1.49 -9.01 3.31
N THR A 57 2.29 -10.03 3.58
CA THR A 57 2.11 -11.33 2.93
C THR A 57 1.05 -12.15 3.68
N PRO A 58 0.27 -13.02 3.00
CA PRO A 58 -0.71 -13.89 3.65
C PRO A 58 -0.11 -14.79 4.72
N LYS A 59 1.19 -15.11 4.60
CA LYS A 59 1.93 -15.84 5.64
C LYS A 59 2.08 -14.97 6.90
N LYS A 60 2.63 -13.76 6.79
CA LYS A 60 2.78 -12.84 7.94
C LYS A 60 1.46 -12.50 8.61
N LEU A 61 0.39 -12.36 7.83
CA LEU A 61 -0.94 -12.10 8.36
C LEU A 61 -1.49 -13.28 9.18
N ARG A 62 -1.30 -14.51 8.71
CA ARG A 62 -1.72 -15.73 9.43
C ARG A 62 -0.86 -16.02 10.65
N ASP A 63 0.45 -15.80 10.53
CA ASP A 63 1.42 -16.16 11.57
C ASP A 63 1.40 -15.14 12.73
N SER A 64 1.18 -13.85 12.44
CA SER A 64 1.31 -12.76 13.43
C SER A 64 0.30 -11.61 13.21
N MET A 65 -1.00 -11.90 13.26
CA MET A 65 -2.06 -10.92 12.97
C MET A 65 -1.97 -9.65 13.85
N GLU A 66 -1.77 -9.80 15.16
CA GLU A 66 -1.66 -8.65 16.08
C GLU A 66 -0.47 -7.75 15.74
N GLN A 67 0.65 -8.35 15.33
CA GLN A 67 1.82 -7.62 14.89
C GLN A 67 1.54 -6.86 13.59
N GLN A 68 0.84 -7.45 12.62
CA GLN A 68 0.47 -6.74 11.40
C GLN A 68 -0.49 -5.58 11.69
N ALA A 69 -1.45 -5.77 12.60
CA ALA A 69 -2.34 -4.70 13.06
C ALA A 69 -1.55 -3.58 13.76
N ALA A 70 -0.52 -3.91 14.53
CA ALA A 70 0.36 -2.92 15.15
C ALA A 70 1.13 -2.11 14.10
N VAL A 71 1.66 -2.75 13.05
CA VAL A 71 2.32 -2.04 11.94
C VAL A 71 1.38 -1.04 11.27
N VAL A 72 0.13 -1.45 10.98
CA VAL A 72 -0.88 -0.54 10.40
C VAL A 72 -1.22 0.61 11.35
N ARG A 73 -1.43 0.34 12.65
CA ARG A 73 -1.66 1.39 13.65
C ARG A 73 -0.52 2.38 13.72
N THR A 74 0.73 1.92 13.72
CA THR A 74 1.90 2.79 13.73
C THR A 74 1.95 3.66 12.48
N ALA A 75 1.65 3.11 11.30
CA ALA A 75 1.60 3.90 10.07
C ALA A 75 0.52 4.99 10.13
N LEU A 76 -0.67 4.67 10.66
CA LEU A 76 -1.77 5.62 10.84
C LEU A 76 -1.43 6.70 11.88
N MET A 77 -0.75 6.36 12.97
CA MET A 77 -0.34 7.35 13.97
C MET A 77 0.78 8.26 13.46
N ALA A 78 1.74 7.71 12.73
CA ALA A 78 2.87 8.47 12.17
C ALA A 78 2.49 9.38 11.01
N SER A 79 1.26 9.28 10.46
CA SER A 79 0.84 10.15 9.36
C SER A 79 0.68 11.61 9.78
N GLY A 80 0.41 11.88 11.06
CA GLY A 80 0.22 13.24 11.58
C GLY A 80 1.47 14.13 11.47
N ASP A 81 2.65 13.52 11.38
CA ASP A 81 3.94 14.23 11.29
C ASP A 81 4.37 14.51 9.83
N ARG A 82 3.54 14.16 8.84
CA ARG A 82 3.90 14.17 7.41
C ARG A 82 3.17 15.26 6.65
N GLU A 83 3.78 15.70 5.55
CA GLU A 83 3.10 16.58 4.60
C GLU A 83 1.87 15.89 3.98
N PRO A 84 0.80 16.63 3.67
CA PRO A 84 -0.39 16.08 3.03
C PRO A 84 -0.05 15.38 1.71
N ALA A 85 -0.65 14.22 1.47
CA ALA A 85 -0.48 13.50 0.21
C ALA A 85 -1.08 14.25 -0.98
N ALA A 86 -0.57 13.94 -2.17
CA ALA A 86 -1.15 14.40 -3.42
C ALA A 86 -2.61 13.94 -3.54
N TYR A 87 -3.44 14.75 -4.18
CA TYR A 87 -4.84 14.43 -4.40
C TYR A 87 -4.98 13.18 -5.28
N VAL A 88 -5.56 12.12 -4.72
CA VAL A 88 -5.89 10.86 -5.40
C VAL A 88 -7.38 10.57 -5.32
N VAL A 89 -7.90 9.87 -6.34
CA VAL A 89 -9.30 9.42 -6.38
C VAL A 89 -9.30 7.91 -6.20
N VAL A 90 -10.08 7.43 -5.23
CA VAL A 90 -10.29 6.00 -4.98
C VAL A 90 -11.50 5.54 -5.78
N LEU A 91 -11.32 4.51 -6.60
CA LEU A 91 -12.40 3.86 -7.32
C LEU A 91 -12.71 2.52 -6.64
N PRO A 92 -14.00 2.19 -6.39
CA PRO A 92 -14.36 0.87 -5.88
C PRO A 92 -13.92 -0.21 -6.89
N ARG A 93 -13.49 -1.37 -6.37
CA ARG A 93 -13.06 -2.53 -7.16
C ARG A 93 -14.25 -3.33 -7.67
#